data_AF-A0A6L7CKV9-F1
#
_entry.id   AF-A0A6L7CKV9-F1
#
_cell.length_a   1.000
_cell.length_b   1.000
_cell.length_c   1.000
_cell.angle_alpha   90.00
_cell.angle_beta   90.00
_cell.angle_gamma   90.00
#
_symmetry.space_group_name_H-M   'P 1'
#
loop_
_entity.id
_entity.type
_entity.pdbx_description
1 polymer ?
#
loop_
_entity_poly.entity_id
_entity_poly.type
_entity_poly.pdbx_seq_one_letter_code
_entity_poly.pdbx_strand_id
1 'polypeptide(L)'
;MRLIITFLMAWCLSWGAYAATAPDSKQITQELEQAKAAKPAQPEVVEALQSALNALEERKGSLERIKQYQQVIDNYPKLSATLRAQLNNMRDEPRSVSPGMSTDALNQEILQVSSQLLDKSRQAQQEQERAREIADSLNQLPQQQTDARRQLNEIERRLGTLTGNTPLNQAQNFALQSDSARLKALVDELELAQLSANNRQELARLRSELAEKESQQLDAYLQALRNQLNSQRQLEAERALESTELLAENSADLPKDIVAQFKINRELSAALNQQAQRMDLVASQQRQAASQTLQVRQALNTLREQSQWLGSSNLLGEALRAQVARLPEMPKPQQLDTEMAQLRVQRLRYEDLLNKQPLLRQIHQADGQPLTAEQNRILEAQLRTQRELLNSLLQGGDTLLLELTKLKVSNGQLEDALKEVNEATHRYLFWTSDVRPMTIAWPL
;
A
#
# COMPACT_ATOMS: atom_id res chain seq x y z
N MET A 1 -58.91 -3.83 38.63
CA MET A 1 -58.83 -2.53 37.92
C MET A 1 -57.43 -2.25 37.34
N ARG A 2 -56.32 -2.38 38.08
CA ARG A 2 -54.97 -2.07 37.55
C ARG A 2 -54.35 -3.10 36.59
N LEU A 3 -54.70 -4.39 36.68
CA LEU A 3 -54.16 -5.45 35.81
C LEU A 3 -54.85 -5.57 34.44
N ILE A 4 -56.08 -5.04 34.31
CA ILE A 4 -56.83 -5.04 33.04
C ILE A 4 -56.31 -3.93 32.12
N ILE A 5 -55.89 -2.80 32.69
CA ILE A 5 -55.34 -1.65 31.94
C ILE A 5 -53.96 -1.97 31.36
N THR A 6 -53.13 -2.76 32.05
CA THR A 6 -51.81 -3.19 31.55
C THR A 6 -51.92 -4.21 30.42
N PHE A 7 -52.94 -5.07 30.44
CA PHE A 7 -53.18 -6.03 29.34
C PHE A 7 -53.80 -5.34 28.11
N LEU A 8 -54.65 -4.34 28.31
CA LEU A 8 -55.19 -3.51 27.22
C LEU A 8 -54.13 -2.58 26.60
N MET A 9 -53.19 -2.02 27.37
CA MET A 9 -52.06 -1.27 26.80
C MET A 9 -51.07 -2.16 26.03
N ALA A 10 -50.85 -3.41 26.46
CA ALA A 10 -50.02 -4.36 25.72
C ALA A 10 -50.70 -4.82 24.41
N TRP A 11 -52.03 -4.91 24.38
CA TRP A 11 -52.79 -5.23 23.17
C TRP A 11 -52.91 -4.05 22.19
N CYS A 12 -52.89 -2.81 22.69
CA CYS A 12 -52.86 -1.60 21.84
C CYS A 12 -51.50 -1.32 21.17
N LEU A 13 -50.43 -2.04 21.54
CA LEU A 13 -49.13 -1.95 20.86
C LEU A 13 -48.91 -3.08 19.83
N SER A 14 -49.83 -4.06 19.73
CA SER A 14 -49.73 -5.18 18.80
C SER A 14 -50.68 -5.09 17.60
N TRP A 15 -51.44 -4.00 17.45
CA TRP A 15 -52.28 -3.76 16.28
C TRP A 15 -52.03 -2.37 15.69
N GLY A 16 -51.47 -2.35 14.48
CA GLY A 16 -51.69 -1.24 13.54
C GLY A 16 -50.53 -0.28 13.28
N ALA A 17 -49.27 -0.66 13.49
CA ALA A 17 -48.24 -0.10 12.62
C ALA A 17 -48.29 -0.89 11.30
N TYR A 18 -49.17 -0.47 10.38
CA TYR A 18 -48.91 -0.72 8.96
C TYR A 18 -47.65 0.06 8.58
N ALA A 19 -46.48 -0.41 9.04
CA ALA A 19 -45.28 -0.21 8.27
C ALA A 19 -45.62 -0.82 6.91
N ALA A 20 -45.70 -0.02 5.85
CA ALA A 20 -45.90 -0.50 4.51
C ALA A 20 -44.85 -1.59 4.24
N THR A 21 -45.24 -2.85 4.40
CA THR A 21 -44.39 -4.00 4.14
C THR A 21 -44.03 -3.93 2.67
N ALA A 22 -42.76 -4.13 2.32
CA ALA A 22 -42.41 -4.17 0.90
C ALA A 22 -43.31 -5.17 0.20
N PRO A 23 -43.72 -4.85 -1.04
CA PRO A 23 -44.39 -5.84 -1.86
C PRO A 23 -43.47 -7.04 -2.11
N ASP A 24 -44.06 -8.23 -2.19
CA ASP A 24 -43.31 -9.46 -2.40
C ASP A 24 -42.74 -9.48 -3.82
N SER A 25 -41.41 -9.55 -3.93
CA SER A 25 -40.73 -9.60 -5.23
C SER A 25 -41.23 -10.74 -6.10
N LYS A 26 -41.64 -11.89 -5.51
CA LYS A 26 -42.15 -13.04 -6.27
C LYS A 26 -43.50 -12.72 -6.92
N GLN A 27 -44.36 -11.96 -6.24
CA GLN A 27 -45.65 -11.54 -6.76
C GLN A 27 -45.45 -10.55 -7.92
N ILE A 28 -44.58 -9.56 -7.76
CA ILE A 28 -44.26 -8.59 -8.82
C ILE A 28 -43.65 -9.29 -10.05
N THR A 29 -42.77 -10.28 -9.86
CA THR A 29 -42.23 -11.04 -11.01
C THR A 29 -43.31 -11.81 -11.76
N GLN A 30 -44.28 -12.40 -11.06
CA GLN A 30 -45.38 -13.12 -11.69
C GLN A 30 -46.30 -12.16 -12.47
N GLU A 31 -46.64 -11.01 -11.89
CA GLU A 31 -47.42 -9.98 -12.58
C GLU A 31 -46.68 -9.40 -13.80
N LEU A 32 -45.36 -9.28 -13.72
CA LEU A 32 -44.54 -8.83 -14.84
C LEU A 32 -44.59 -9.82 -16.01
N GLU A 33 -44.52 -11.12 -15.73
CA GLU A 33 -44.66 -12.16 -16.77
C GLU A 33 -46.07 -12.15 -17.39
N GLN A 34 -47.11 -11.98 -16.58
CA GLN A 34 -48.49 -11.86 -17.06
C GLN A 34 -48.70 -10.60 -17.92
N ALA A 35 -48.18 -9.45 -17.50
CA ALA A 35 -48.26 -8.20 -18.24
C ALA A 35 -47.52 -8.27 -19.59
N LYS A 36 -46.37 -8.98 -19.64
CA LYS A 36 -45.63 -9.24 -20.89
C LYS A 36 -46.39 -10.17 -21.84
N ALA A 37 -47.19 -11.11 -21.31
CA ALA A 37 -47.97 -12.06 -22.09
C ALA A 37 -49.36 -11.53 -22.51
N ALA A 38 -49.82 -10.41 -21.95
CA ALA A 38 -51.15 -9.85 -22.20
C ALA A 38 -51.33 -9.32 -23.64
N LYS A 39 -52.56 -9.46 -24.18
CA LYS A 39 -53.00 -8.86 -25.45
C LYS A 39 -54.27 -8.02 -25.22
N PRO A 40 -54.29 -6.72 -25.55
CA PRO A 40 -53.20 -5.92 -26.12
C PRO A 40 -52.02 -5.72 -25.15
N ALA A 41 -50.86 -5.37 -25.69
CA ALA A 41 -49.64 -5.16 -24.90
C ALA A 41 -49.81 -3.97 -23.93
N GLN A 42 -49.27 -4.10 -22.72
CA GLN A 42 -49.37 -3.11 -21.65
C GLN A 42 -47.97 -2.58 -21.25
N PRO A 43 -47.34 -1.73 -22.08
CA PRO A 43 -45.95 -1.30 -21.87
C PRO A 43 -45.75 -0.54 -20.54
N GLU A 44 -46.70 0.33 -20.18
CA GLU A 44 -46.64 1.14 -18.95
C GLU A 44 -46.71 0.27 -17.67
N VAL A 45 -47.47 -0.84 -17.72
CA VAL A 45 -47.58 -1.81 -16.62
C VAL A 45 -46.25 -2.57 -16.47
N VAL A 46 -45.67 -2.99 -17.59
CA VAL A 46 -44.37 -3.68 -17.61
C VAL A 46 -43.26 -2.78 -17.07
N GLU A 47 -43.23 -1.50 -17.44
CA GLU A 47 -42.24 -0.54 -16.96
C GLU A 47 -42.38 -0.28 -15.45
N ALA A 48 -43.60 -0.07 -14.95
CA ALA A 48 -43.83 0.14 -13.52
C ALA A 48 -43.41 -1.08 -12.67
N LEU A 49 -43.73 -2.30 -13.12
CA LEU A 49 -43.34 -3.53 -12.43
C LEU A 49 -41.82 -3.78 -12.49
N GLN A 50 -41.14 -3.42 -13.59
CA GLN A 50 -39.68 -3.48 -13.68
C GLN A 50 -39.02 -2.48 -12.72
N SER A 51 -39.53 -1.24 -12.67
CA SER A 51 -39.07 -0.24 -11.71
C SER A 51 -39.22 -0.71 -10.27
N ALA A 52 -40.37 -1.33 -9.93
CA ALA A 52 -40.61 -1.92 -8.63
C ALA A 52 -39.56 -2.99 -8.25
N LEU A 53 -39.22 -3.89 -9.18
CA LEU A 53 -38.19 -4.92 -8.94
C LEU A 53 -36.79 -4.33 -8.75
N ASN A 54 -36.41 -3.37 -9.58
CA ASN A 54 -35.13 -2.67 -9.45
C ASN A 54 -35.03 -1.96 -8.08
N ALA A 55 -36.11 -1.30 -7.65
CA ALA A 55 -36.17 -0.65 -6.36
C ALA A 55 -36.01 -1.64 -5.19
N LEU A 56 -36.60 -2.83 -5.29
CA LEU A 56 -36.42 -3.90 -4.31
C LEU A 56 -34.99 -4.48 -4.31
N GLU A 57 -34.31 -4.51 -5.44
CA GLU A 57 -32.91 -4.92 -5.52
C GLU A 57 -31.97 -3.90 -4.87
N GLU A 58 -32.13 -2.62 -5.19
CA GLU A 58 -31.40 -1.54 -4.51
C GLU A 58 -31.63 -1.56 -3.00
N ARG A 59 -32.88 -1.79 -2.56
CA ARG A 59 -33.22 -1.95 -1.15
C ARG A 59 -32.41 -3.07 -0.50
N LYS A 60 -32.25 -4.23 -1.16
CA LYS A 60 -31.43 -5.34 -0.62
C LYS A 60 -29.99 -4.90 -0.42
N GLY A 61 -29.42 -4.19 -1.39
CA GLY A 61 -28.07 -3.62 -1.28
C GLY A 61 -27.91 -2.68 -0.09
N SER A 62 -28.90 -1.83 0.18
CA SER A 62 -28.91 -0.96 1.36
C SER A 62 -29.01 -1.76 2.67
N LEU A 63 -29.87 -2.78 2.72
CA LEU A 63 -30.00 -3.65 3.90
C LEU A 63 -28.72 -4.44 4.20
N GLU A 64 -27.97 -4.84 3.17
CA GLU A 64 -26.65 -5.48 3.36
C GLU A 64 -25.63 -4.51 3.94
N ARG A 65 -25.57 -3.27 3.43
CA ARG A 65 -24.69 -2.21 3.96
C ARG A 65 -25.06 -1.82 5.40
N ILE A 66 -26.35 -1.72 5.71
CA ILE A 66 -26.86 -1.56 7.08
C ILE A 66 -26.29 -2.63 8.01
N LYS A 67 -26.36 -3.91 7.61
CA LYS A 67 -25.81 -5.02 8.42
C LYS A 67 -24.30 -4.89 8.61
N GLN A 68 -23.56 -4.51 7.57
CA GLN A 68 -22.11 -4.29 7.68
C GLN A 68 -21.78 -3.15 8.64
N TYR A 69 -22.48 -2.01 8.56
CA TYR A 69 -22.28 -0.89 9.48
C TYR A 69 -22.63 -1.26 10.92
N GLN A 70 -23.74 -1.96 11.12
CA GLN A 70 -24.13 -2.46 12.44
C GLN A 70 -23.07 -3.41 13.03
N GLN A 71 -22.56 -4.35 12.23
CA GLN A 71 -21.48 -5.24 12.66
C GLN A 71 -20.21 -4.49 13.05
N VAL A 72 -19.87 -3.41 12.36
CA VAL A 72 -18.74 -2.56 12.75
C VAL A 72 -19.01 -1.89 14.09
N ILE A 73 -20.20 -1.31 14.30
CA ILE A 73 -20.58 -0.68 15.56
C ILE A 73 -20.50 -1.68 16.71
N ASP A 74 -21.12 -2.85 16.55
CA ASP A 74 -21.21 -3.86 17.61
C ASP A 74 -19.84 -4.46 17.96
N ASN A 75 -19.00 -4.71 16.96
CA ASN A 75 -17.70 -5.36 17.15
C ASN A 75 -16.54 -4.38 17.37
N TYR A 76 -16.75 -3.07 17.22
CA TYR A 76 -15.69 -2.05 17.31
C TYR A 76 -14.86 -2.15 18.60
N PRO A 77 -15.46 -2.26 19.81
CA PRO A 77 -14.67 -2.34 21.04
C PRO A 77 -13.72 -3.53 21.05
N LYS A 78 -14.17 -4.69 20.57
CA LYS A 78 -13.36 -5.91 20.52
C LYS A 78 -12.26 -5.81 19.47
N LEU A 79 -12.61 -5.36 18.26
CA LEU A 79 -11.67 -5.24 17.14
C LEU A 79 -10.58 -4.20 17.44
N SER A 80 -10.96 -3.02 17.91
CA SER A 80 -10.00 -1.96 18.28
C SER A 80 -9.08 -2.39 19.42
N ALA A 81 -9.61 -3.04 20.46
CA ALA A 81 -8.79 -3.59 21.54
C ALA A 81 -7.80 -4.65 21.03
N THR A 82 -8.23 -5.51 20.12
CA THR A 82 -7.37 -6.56 19.53
C THR A 82 -6.25 -5.95 18.70
N LEU A 83 -6.56 -4.99 17.84
CA LEU A 83 -5.56 -4.30 17.00
C LEU A 83 -4.56 -3.52 17.86
N ARG A 84 -5.04 -2.80 18.88
CA ARG A 84 -4.15 -2.08 19.82
C ARG A 84 -3.27 -3.04 20.62
N ALA A 85 -3.81 -4.17 21.06
CA ALA A 85 -3.01 -5.20 21.73
C ALA A 85 -1.95 -5.79 20.79
N GLN A 86 -2.28 -6.05 19.52
CA GLN A 86 -1.31 -6.49 18.51
C GLN A 86 -0.21 -5.44 18.31
N LEU A 87 -0.58 -4.17 18.10
CA LEU A 87 0.36 -3.06 17.94
C LEU A 87 1.30 -2.87 19.13
N ASN A 88 0.81 -3.12 20.36
CA ASN A 88 1.59 -3.03 21.59
C ASN A 88 2.48 -4.27 21.84
N ASN A 89 2.04 -5.45 21.37
CA ASN A 89 2.78 -6.70 21.54
C ASN A 89 3.81 -6.95 20.42
N MET A 90 3.81 -6.14 19.36
CA MET A 90 4.86 -6.20 18.35
C MET A 90 6.21 -5.84 18.97
N ARG A 91 7.20 -6.72 18.77
CA ARG A 91 8.56 -6.47 19.23
C ARG A 91 9.16 -5.26 18.50
N ASP A 92 9.87 -4.41 19.22
CA ASP A 92 10.65 -3.34 18.60
C ASP A 92 11.89 -3.89 17.87
N GLU A 93 12.40 -5.05 18.30
CA GLU A 93 13.56 -5.69 17.67
C GLU A 93 13.18 -6.55 16.46
N PRO A 94 13.89 -6.40 15.32
CA PRO A 94 13.74 -7.27 14.16
C PRO A 94 13.97 -8.73 14.52
N ARG A 95 13.29 -9.62 13.79
CA ARG A 95 13.56 -11.07 13.88
C ARG A 95 15.04 -11.35 13.59
N SER A 96 15.68 -12.18 14.41
CA SER A 96 17.08 -12.59 14.20
C SER A 96 17.18 -13.65 13.11
N VAL A 97 18.20 -13.55 12.26
CA VAL A 97 18.54 -14.60 11.29
C VAL A 97 19.40 -15.66 11.96
N SER A 98 19.16 -16.94 11.64
CA SER A 98 19.94 -18.04 12.19
C SER A 98 21.32 -18.11 11.53
N PRO A 99 22.43 -18.10 12.29
CA PRO A 99 23.80 -18.01 11.73
C PRO A 99 24.25 -19.24 10.92
N GLY A 100 23.49 -20.33 10.93
CA GLY A 100 23.82 -21.59 10.24
C GLY A 100 23.04 -21.87 8.95
N MET A 101 22.25 -20.93 8.44
CA MET A 101 21.47 -21.15 7.22
C MET A 101 22.39 -21.25 5.99
N SER A 102 22.11 -22.20 5.10
CA SER A 102 22.82 -22.31 3.82
C SER A 102 22.44 -21.17 2.88
N THR A 103 23.28 -20.91 1.88
CA THR A 103 23.02 -19.91 0.84
C THR A 103 21.68 -20.13 0.13
N ASP A 104 21.32 -21.38 -0.18
CA ASP A 104 20.03 -21.74 -0.78
C ASP A 104 18.85 -21.46 0.17
N ALA A 105 18.98 -21.78 1.46
CA ALA A 105 17.95 -21.50 2.45
C ALA A 105 17.75 -19.99 2.64
N LEU A 106 18.83 -19.22 2.67
CA LEU A 106 18.78 -17.75 2.72
C LEU A 106 18.08 -17.17 1.49
N ASN A 107 18.40 -17.66 0.28
CA ASN A 107 17.74 -17.20 -0.95
C ASN A 107 16.23 -17.48 -0.93
N GLN A 108 15.81 -18.68 -0.50
CA GLN A 108 14.40 -19.04 -0.39
C GLN A 108 13.67 -18.14 0.62
N GLU A 109 14.28 -17.91 1.79
CA GLU A 109 13.68 -17.07 2.82
C GLU A 109 13.60 -15.60 2.39
N ILE A 110 14.62 -15.07 1.71
CA ILE A 110 14.59 -13.71 1.12
C ILE A 110 13.41 -13.56 0.17
N LEU A 111 13.15 -14.54 -0.70
CA LEU A 111 12.01 -14.49 -1.62
C LEU A 111 10.67 -14.52 -0.87
N GLN A 112 10.54 -15.39 0.13
CA GLN A 112 9.32 -15.49 0.93
C GLN A 112 9.03 -14.19 1.71
N VAL A 113 10.04 -13.66 2.41
CA VAL A 113 9.92 -12.41 3.18
C VAL A 113 9.64 -11.23 2.25
N SER A 114 10.26 -11.19 1.07
CA SER A 114 9.98 -10.15 0.07
C SER A 114 8.52 -10.19 -0.42
N SER A 115 7.92 -11.36 -0.60
CA SER A 115 6.50 -11.47 -0.97
C SER A 115 5.60 -10.95 0.15
N GLN A 116 5.86 -11.39 1.39
CA GLN A 116 5.09 -10.95 2.55
C GLN A 116 5.17 -9.44 2.75
N LEU A 117 6.35 -8.85 2.53
CA LEU A 117 6.57 -7.40 2.60
C LEU A 117 5.69 -6.66 1.59
N LEU A 118 5.61 -7.14 0.35
CA LEU A 118 4.76 -6.55 -0.68
C LEU A 118 3.28 -6.63 -0.32
N ASP A 119 2.83 -7.77 0.20
CA ASP A 119 1.43 -7.97 0.61
C ASP A 119 1.05 -7.03 1.77
N LYS A 120 1.91 -6.90 2.78
CA LYS A 120 1.69 -6.00 3.91
C LYS A 120 1.73 -4.53 3.51
N SER A 121 2.65 -4.15 2.63
CA SER A 121 2.70 -2.80 2.07
C SER A 121 1.42 -2.45 1.30
N ARG A 122 0.91 -3.36 0.47
CA ARG A 122 -0.38 -3.20 -0.23
C ARG A 122 -1.55 -3.09 0.75
N GLN A 123 -1.57 -3.92 1.78
CA GLN A 123 -2.60 -3.88 2.82
C GLN A 123 -2.62 -2.52 3.52
N ALA A 124 -1.45 -1.98 3.89
CA ALA A 124 -1.35 -0.66 4.52
C ALA A 124 -1.91 0.45 3.62
N GLN A 125 -1.61 0.42 2.33
CA GLN A 125 -2.13 1.37 1.34
C GLN A 125 -3.65 1.28 1.18
N GLN A 126 -4.20 0.07 1.06
CA GLN A 126 -5.64 -0.15 0.92
C GLN A 126 -6.41 0.37 2.15
N GLU A 127 -5.90 0.14 3.35
CA GLU A 127 -6.56 0.64 4.57
C GLU A 127 -6.44 2.17 4.70
N GLN A 128 -5.34 2.77 4.24
CA GLN A 128 -5.20 4.23 4.18
C GLN A 128 -6.16 4.85 3.15
N GLU A 129 -6.33 4.22 1.99
CA GLU A 129 -7.30 4.65 0.97
C GLU A 129 -8.73 4.52 1.48
N ARG A 130 -9.10 3.40 2.12
CA ARG A 130 -10.39 3.24 2.80
C ARG A 130 -10.66 4.34 3.82
N ALA A 131 -9.66 4.69 4.64
CA ALA A 131 -9.81 5.76 5.62
C ALA A 131 -10.10 7.11 4.94
N ARG A 132 -9.49 7.39 3.78
CA ARG A 132 -9.76 8.59 2.97
C ARG A 132 -11.14 8.56 2.34
N GLU A 133 -11.54 7.46 1.71
CA GLU A 133 -12.87 7.29 1.12
C GLU A 133 -13.98 7.50 2.16
N ILE A 134 -13.79 7.01 3.39
CA ILE A 134 -14.73 7.25 4.49
C ILE A 134 -14.81 8.74 4.82
N ALA A 135 -13.66 9.41 4.97
CA ALA A 135 -13.60 10.84 5.24
C ALA A 135 -14.25 11.69 4.13
N ASP A 136 -14.03 11.32 2.86
CA ASP A 136 -14.63 12.00 1.72
C ASP A 136 -16.14 11.78 1.66
N SER A 137 -16.61 10.56 1.96
CA SER A 137 -18.03 10.24 2.02
C SER A 137 -18.77 11.04 3.10
N LEU A 138 -18.14 11.25 4.26
CA LEU A 138 -18.70 12.03 5.37
C LEU A 138 -19.09 13.46 4.96
N ASN A 139 -18.38 14.05 4.00
CA ASN A 139 -18.69 15.39 3.50
C ASN A 139 -19.99 15.42 2.67
N GLN A 140 -20.38 14.30 2.05
CA GLN A 140 -21.55 14.20 1.17
C GLN A 140 -22.80 13.65 1.88
N LEU A 141 -22.61 12.89 2.97
CA LEU A 141 -23.70 12.23 3.70
C LEU A 141 -24.84 13.18 4.13
N PRO A 142 -24.60 14.39 4.67
CA PRO A 142 -25.70 15.26 5.10
C PRO A 142 -26.64 15.66 3.96
N GLN A 143 -26.08 15.92 2.78
CA GLN A 143 -26.87 16.24 1.59
C GLN A 143 -27.65 15.01 1.11
N GLN A 144 -27.01 13.85 1.02
CA GLN A 144 -27.65 12.59 0.62
C GLN A 144 -28.80 12.21 1.55
N GLN A 145 -28.62 12.34 2.88
CA GLN A 145 -29.69 12.10 3.85
C GLN A 145 -30.87 13.05 3.65
N THR A 146 -30.59 14.34 3.44
CA THR A 146 -31.64 15.35 3.20
C THR A 146 -32.43 15.04 1.94
N ASP A 147 -31.75 14.69 0.86
CA ASP A 147 -32.38 14.40 -0.43
C ASP A 147 -33.18 13.09 -0.37
N ALA A 148 -32.64 12.02 0.24
CA ALA A 148 -33.35 10.76 0.44
C ALA A 148 -34.63 10.94 1.28
N ARG A 149 -34.56 11.74 2.37
CA ARG A 149 -35.73 12.05 3.21
C ARG A 149 -36.78 12.89 2.47
N ARG A 150 -36.34 13.86 1.64
CA ARG A 150 -37.25 14.66 0.79
C ARG A 150 -37.98 13.78 -0.21
N GLN A 151 -37.25 12.92 -0.94
CA GLN A 151 -37.82 11.99 -1.90
C GLN A 151 -38.79 11.01 -1.23
N LEU A 152 -38.44 10.50 -0.04
CA LEU A 152 -39.30 9.58 0.71
C LEU A 152 -40.64 10.24 1.05
N ASN A 153 -40.60 11.48 1.56
CA ASN A 153 -41.81 12.24 1.88
C ASN A 153 -42.69 12.51 0.64
N GLU A 154 -42.07 12.75 -0.52
CA GLU A 154 -42.80 12.94 -1.76
C GLU A 154 -43.51 11.66 -2.23
N ILE A 155 -42.81 10.52 -2.17
CA ILE A 155 -43.39 9.22 -2.53
C ILE A 155 -44.50 8.81 -1.57
N GLU A 156 -44.32 9.03 -0.26
CA GLU A 156 -45.37 8.74 0.73
C GLU A 156 -46.62 9.60 0.52
N ARG A 157 -46.46 10.88 0.13
CA ARG A 157 -47.59 11.73 -0.26
C ARG A 157 -48.30 11.18 -1.49
N ARG A 158 -47.56 10.77 -2.53
CA ARG A 158 -48.15 10.18 -3.76
C ARG A 158 -48.90 8.88 -3.44
N LEU A 159 -48.33 8.03 -2.58
CA LEU A 159 -48.95 6.78 -2.14
C LEU A 159 -50.33 7.02 -1.47
N GLY A 160 -50.46 8.12 -0.72
CA GLY A 160 -51.72 8.52 -0.09
C GLY A 160 -52.78 9.09 -1.03
N THR A 161 -52.39 9.45 -2.27
CA THR A 161 -53.29 10.07 -3.27
C THR A 161 -53.74 9.11 -4.38
N LEU A 162 -53.12 7.94 -4.50
CA LEU A 162 -53.46 6.97 -5.53
C LEU A 162 -54.74 6.21 -5.18
N THR A 163 -55.77 6.41 -5.99
CA THR A 163 -57.06 5.73 -5.87
C THR A 163 -57.47 5.12 -7.21
N GLY A 164 -57.74 3.82 -7.24
CA GLY A 164 -58.32 3.11 -8.38
C GLY A 164 -57.79 1.68 -8.55
N ASN A 165 -58.64 0.79 -9.09
CA ASN A 165 -58.37 -0.66 -9.18
C ASN A 165 -57.97 -1.14 -10.60
N THR A 166 -57.30 -0.30 -11.39
CA THR A 166 -56.82 -0.73 -12.72
C THR A 166 -55.48 -1.49 -12.60
N PRO A 167 -55.15 -2.41 -13.53
CA PRO A 167 -53.86 -3.09 -13.55
C PRO A 167 -52.66 -2.12 -13.57
N LEU A 168 -52.82 -0.99 -14.25
CA LEU A 168 -51.82 0.08 -14.27
C LEU A 168 -51.67 0.76 -12.90
N ASN A 169 -52.77 1.10 -12.22
CA ASN A 169 -52.70 1.67 -10.87
C ASN A 169 -52.11 0.68 -9.87
N GLN A 170 -52.37 -0.63 -10.01
CA GLN A 170 -51.77 -1.68 -9.18
C GLN A 170 -50.24 -1.75 -9.40
N ALA A 171 -49.78 -1.77 -10.65
CA ALA A 171 -48.36 -1.76 -10.98
C ALA A 171 -47.66 -0.47 -10.49
N GLN A 172 -48.29 0.70 -10.65
CA GLN A 172 -47.78 1.97 -10.13
C GLN A 172 -47.73 1.97 -8.58
N ASN A 173 -48.72 1.39 -7.92
CA ASN A 173 -48.70 1.20 -6.48
C ASN A 173 -47.52 0.30 -6.05
N PHE A 174 -47.24 -0.79 -6.76
CA PHE A 174 -46.07 -1.61 -6.47
C PHE A 174 -44.76 -0.87 -6.65
N ALA A 175 -44.64 -0.05 -7.70
CA ALA A 175 -43.46 0.78 -7.94
C ALA A 175 -43.23 1.75 -6.76
N LEU A 176 -44.26 2.52 -6.38
CA LEU A 176 -44.14 3.51 -5.31
C LEU A 176 -43.96 2.88 -3.92
N GLN A 177 -44.59 1.74 -3.63
CA GLN A 177 -44.33 1.00 -2.39
C GLN A 177 -42.89 0.48 -2.33
N SER A 178 -42.38 -0.04 -3.45
CA SER A 178 -41.00 -0.52 -3.55
C SER A 178 -40.00 0.62 -3.40
N ASP A 179 -40.26 1.77 -4.03
CA ASP A 179 -39.42 2.96 -3.88
C ASP A 179 -39.46 3.56 -2.48
N SER A 180 -40.65 3.63 -1.85
CA SER A 180 -40.76 4.06 -0.45
C SER A 180 -39.92 3.16 0.46
N ALA A 181 -40.01 1.84 0.26
CA ALA A 181 -39.25 0.86 1.01
C ALA A 181 -37.73 0.94 0.75
N ARG A 182 -37.33 1.21 -0.50
CA ARG A 182 -35.94 1.45 -0.90
C ARG A 182 -35.39 2.71 -0.24
N LEU A 183 -36.10 3.83 -0.32
CA LEU A 183 -35.68 5.09 0.28
C LEU A 183 -35.63 5.02 1.80
N LYS A 184 -36.56 4.31 2.45
CA LYS A 184 -36.46 4.02 3.89
C LYS A 184 -35.16 3.29 4.23
N ALA A 185 -34.86 2.20 3.52
CA ALA A 185 -33.61 1.48 3.72
C ALA A 185 -32.38 2.34 3.40
N LEU A 186 -32.44 3.23 2.41
CA LEU A 186 -31.35 4.15 2.10
C LEU A 186 -31.15 5.19 3.22
N VAL A 187 -32.22 5.76 3.77
CA VAL A 187 -32.12 6.69 4.91
C VAL A 187 -31.49 6.00 6.11
N ASP A 188 -31.95 4.80 6.45
CA ASP A 188 -31.39 3.99 7.55
C ASP A 188 -29.91 3.64 7.29
N GLU A 189 -29.56 3.31 6.04
CA GLU A 189 -28.18 3.05 5.61
C GLU A 189 -27.30 4.27 5.82
N LEU A 190 -27.72 5.44 5.35
CA LEU A 190 -26.94 6.68 5.45
C LEU A 190 -26.79 7.15 6.90
N GLU A 191 -27.79 6.93 7.75
CA GLU A 191 -27.72 7.22 9.17
C GLU A 191 -26.70 6.30 9.88
N LEU A 192 -26.76 4.99 9.62
CA LEU A 192 -25.77 4.05 10.14
C LEU A 192 -24.37 4.26 9.54
N ALA A 193 -24.27 4.70 8.29
CA ALA A 193 -23.00 5.06 7.66
C ALA A 193 -22.33 6.20 8.44
N GLN A 194 -23.10 7.22 8.83
CA GLN A 194 -22.62 8.35 9.64
C GLN A 194 -22.23 7.91 11.05
N LEU A 195 -23.10 7.15 11.74
CA LEU A 195 -22.84 6.67 13.11
C LEU A 195 -21.62 5.75 13.18
N SER A 196 -21.42 4.91 12.17
CA SER A 196 -20.28 3.98 12.09
C SER A 196 -19.01 4.61 11.53
N ALA A 197 -19.06 5.81 10.94
CA ALA A 197 -17.95 6.39 10.19
C ALA A 197 -16.67 6.51 11.02
N ASN A 198 -16.78 7.09 12.22
CA ASN A 198 -15.63 7.23 13.14
C ASN A 198 -15.03 5.87 13.51
N ASN A 199 -15.87 4.87 13.79
CA ASN A 199 -15.41 3.51 14.11
C ASN A 199 -14.70 2.87 12.91
N ARG A 200 -15.25 3.00 11.70
CA ARG A 200 -14.64 2.47 10.47
C ARG A 200 -13.32 3.16 10.16
N GLN A 201 -13.25 4.49 10.30
CA GLN A 201 -12.03 5.26 10.07
C GLN A 201 -10.92 4.91 11.06
N GLU A 202 -11.24 4.80 12.35
CA GLU A 202 -10.26 4.40 13.37
C GLU A 202 -9.79 2.95 13.18
N LEU A 203 -10.69 2.02 12.81
CA LEU A 203 -10.29 0.66 12.50
C LEU A 203 -9.39 0.59 11.26
N ALA A 204 -9.70 1.34 10.21
CA ALA A 204 -8.85 1.43 9.02
C ALA A 204 -7.47 2.01 9.37
N ARG A 205 -7.42 3.06 10.20
CA ARG A 205 -6.17 3.63 10.71
C ARG A 205 -5.35 2.61 11.50
N LEU A 206 -5.94 1.92 12.48
CA LEU A 206 -5.26 0.91 13.28
C LEU A 206 -4.75 -0.26 12.45
N ARG A 207 -5.50 -0.69 11.43
CA ARG A 207 -5.07 -1.75 10.49
C ARG A 207 -3.93 -1.29 9.59
N SER A 208 -3.99 -0.05 9.11
CA SER A 208 -2.93 0.56 8.32
C SER A 208 -1.64 0.64 9.15
N GLU A 209 -1.72 1.14 10.39
CA GLU A 209 -0.57 1.22 11.30
C GLU A 209 0.02 -0.16 11.62
N LEU A 210 -0.83 -1.17 11.85
CA LEU A 210 -0.38 -2.54 12.08
C LEU A 210 0.37 -3.09 10.87
N ALA A 211 -0.20 -2.95 9.67
CA ALA A 211 0.42 -3.41 8.43
C ALA A 211 1.72 -2.65 8.12
N GLU A 212 1.81 -1.36 8.45
CA GLU A 212 3.03 -0.57 8.34
C GLU A 212 4.12 -1.07 9.30
N LYS A 213 3.80 -1.33 10.57
CA LYS A 213 4.77 -1.91 11.51
C LYS A 213 5.22 -3.30 11.09
N GLU A 214 4.31 -4.15 10.60
CA GLU A 214 4.65 -5.50 10.11
C GLU A 214 5.57 -5.41 8.89
N SER A 215 5.30 -4.48 7.97
CA SER A 215 6.15 -4.18 6.82
C SER A 215 7.56 -3.76 7.26
N GLN A 216 7.68 -2.86 8.25
CA GLN A 216 8.98 -2.43 8.79
C GLN A 216 9.78 -3.60 9.40
N GLN A 217 9.14 -4.49 10.14
CA GLN A 217 9.80 -5.68 10.69
C GLN A 217 10.27 -6.65 9.61
N LEU A 218 9.43 -6.90 8.60
CA LEU A 218 9.77 -7.77 7.46
C LEU A 218 10.92 -7.18 6.67
N ASP A 219 10.94 -5.88 6.45
CA ASP A 219 12.03 -5.18 5.75
C ASP A 219 13.35 -5.26 6.54
N ALA A 220 13.32 -5.04 7.85
CA ALA A 220 14.50 -5.22 8.69
C ALA A 220 15.01 -6.66 8.70
N TYR A 221 14.10 -7.65 8.71
CA TYR A 221 14.46 -9.06 8.62
C TYR A 221 15.06 -9.43 7.25
N LEU A 222 14.45 -8.94 6.17
CA LEU A 222 14.96 -9.08 4.81
C LEU A 222 16.39 -8.53 4.70
N GLN A 223 16.65 -7.39 5.33
CA GLN A 223 17.97 -6.78 5.34
C GLN A 223 18.99 -7.65 6.08
N ALA A 224 18.62 -8.17 7.26
CA ALA A 224 19.48 -9.09 8.00
C ALA A 224 19.81 -10.37 7.20
N LEU A 225 18.82 -10.93 6.49
CA LEU A 225 19.02 -12.10 5.61
C LEU A 225 20.00 -11.80 4.48
N ARG A 226 19.84 -10.65 3.81
CA ARG A 226 20.72 -10.19 2.73
C ARG A 226 22.14 -9.98 3.24
N ASN A 227 22.31 -9.37 4.41
CA ASN A 227 23.61 -9.16 5.03
C ASN A 227 24.32 -10.49 5.31
N GLN A 228 23.61 -11.46 5.88
CA GLN A 228 24.17 -12.79 6.13
C GLN A 228 24.57 -13.50 4.83
N LEU A 229 23.73 -13.45 3.80
CA LEU A 229 24.05 -14.04 2.50
C LEU A 229 25.30 -13.38 1.89
N ASN A 230 25.40 -12.07 1.98
CA ASN A 230 26.57 -11.32 1.49
C ASN A 230 27.83 -11.69 2.26
N SER A 231 27.79 -11.77 3.59
CA SER A 231 28.93 -12.21 4.40
C SER A 231 29.38 -13.63 4.07
N GLN A 232 28.44 -14.56 3.81
CA GLN A 232 28.79 -15.91 3.39
C GLN A 232 29.50 -15.92 2.03
N ARG A 233 28.96 -15.19 1.04
CA ARG A 233 29.57 -15.08 -0.30
C ARG A 233 30.96 -14.45 -0.25
N GLN A 234 31.15 -13.43 0.58
CA GLN A 234 32.45 -12.79 0.77
C GLN A 234 33.47 -13.79 1.31
N LEU A 235 33.10 -14.52 2.36
CA LEU A 235 33.98 -15.50 3.01
C LEU A 235 34.30 -16.70 2.09
N GLU A 236 33.34 -17.12 1.26
CA GLU A 236 33.57 -18.13 0.21
C GLU A 236 34.56 -17.63 -0.85
N ALA A 237 34.39 -16.38 -1.31
CA ALA A 237 35.30 -15.76 -2.28
C ALA A 237 36.72 -15.59 -1.72
N GLU A 238 36.86 -15.14 -0.47
CA GLU A 238 38.16 -14.96 0.20
C GLU A 238 38.89 -16.30 0.35
N ARG A 239 38.18 -17.37 0.77
CA ARG A 239 38.77 -18.71 0.87
C ARG A 239 39.19 -19.28 -0.49
N ALA A 240 38.40 -19.03 -1.53
CA ALA A 240 38.73 -19.46 -2.89
C ALA A 240 40.00 -18.75 -3.39
N LEU A 241 40.11 -17.45 -3.14
CA LEU A 241 41.31 -16.65 -3.45
C LEU A 241 42.54 -17.15 -2.68
N GLU A 242 42.45 -17.27 -1.36
CA GLU A 242 43.54 -17.73 -0.50
C GLU A 242 44.04 -19.12 -0.91
N SER A 243 43.14 -20.06 -1.18
CA SER A 243 43.48 -21.39 -1.69
C SER A 243 44.26 -21.32 -3.00
N THR A 244 43.83 -20.47 -3.94
CA THR A 244 44.53 -20.30 -5.22
C THR A 244 45.89 -19.62 -5.07
N GLU A 245 46.04 -18.71 -4.10
CA GLU A 245 47.29 -18.01 -3.82
C GLU A 245 48.32 -18.92 -3.16
N LEU A 246 47.91 -19.77 -2.21
CA LEU A 246 48.76 -20.80 -1.62
C LEU A 246 49.26 -21.80 -2.67
N LEU A 247 48.42 -22.18 -3.63
CA LEU A 247 48.85 -23.03 -4.76
C LEU A 247 49.91 -22.33 -5.62
N ALA A 248 49.82 -21.02 -5.78
CA ALA A 248 50.81 -20.24 -6.51
C ALA A 248 52.13 -20.08 -5.75
N GLU A 249 52.10 -19.83 -4.44
CA GLU A 249 53.32 -19.73 -3.61
C GLU A 249 54.14 -21.02 -3.62
N ASN A 250 53.47 -22.18 -3.71
CA ASN A 250 54.12 -23.49 -3.79
C ASN A 250 54.64 -23.85 -5.20
N SER A 251 54.39 -23.00 -6.21
CA SER A 251 54.82 -23.24 -7.59
C SER A 251 55.94 -22.30 -8.02
N ALA A 252 57.00 -22.84 -8.64
CA ALA A 252 58.10 -22.05 -9.18
C ALA A 252 57.76 -21.51 -10.58
N ASP A 253 58.14 -20.26 -10.86
CA ASP A 253 58.06 -19.60 -12.18
C ASP A 253 56.66 -19.61 -12.84
N LEU A 254 55.71 -18.88 -12.24
CA LEU A 254 54.39 -18.64 -12.81
C LEU A 254 54.45 -17.66 -14.02
N PRO A 255 53.89 -18.03 -15.17
CA PRO A 255 53.71 -17.12 -16.31
C PRO A 255 52.98 -15.83 -15.93
N LYS A 256 53.41 -14.70 -16.49
CA LYS A 256 52.84 -13.37 -16.21
C LYS A 256 51.33 -13.30 -16.42
N ASP A 257 50.81 -14.02 -17.41
CA ASP A 257 49.38 -14.03 -17.73
C ASP A 257 48.53 -14.75 -16.65
N ILE A 258 49.10 -15.76 -15.97
CA ILE A 258 48.47 -16.42 -14.81
C ILE A 258 48.52 -15.49 -13.59
N VAL A 259 49.65 -14.79 -13.39
CA VAL A 259 49.78 -13.79 -12.32
C VAL A 259 48.76 -12.65 -12.50
N ALA A 260 48.50 -12.23 -13.74
CA ALA A 260 47.49 -11.22 -14.04
C ALA A 260 46.06 -11.65 -13.63
N GLN A 261 45.74 -12.95 -13.67
CA GLN A 261 44.42 -13.45 -13.25
C GLN A 261 44.20 -13.33 -11.74
N PHE A 262 45.23 -13.47 -10.90
CA PHE A 262 45.11 -13.21 -9.46
C PHE A 262 44.67 -11.77 -9.19
N LYS A 263 45.27 -10.81 -9.92
CA LYS A 263 44.89 -9.39 -9.81
C LYS A 263 43.43 -9.17 -10.21
N ILE A 264 42.99 -9.78 -11.32
CA ILE A 264 41.60 -9.67 -11.78
C ILE A 264 40.64 -10.27 -10.73
N ASN A 265 40.96 -11.44 -10.17
CA ASN A 265 40.10 -12.07 -9.16
C ASN A 265 40.01 -11.23 -7.87
N ARG A 266 41.11 -10.61 -7.42
CA ARG A 266 41.10 -9.65 -6.31
C ARG A 266 40.25 -8.41 -6.62
N GLU A 267 40.37 -7.86 -7.83
CA GLU A 267 39.54 -6.72 -8.27
C GLU A 267 38.05 -7.09 -8.32
N LEU A 268 37.70 -8.29 -8.79
CA LEU A 268 36.31 -8.77 -8.83
C LEU A 268 35.74 -9.02 -7.43
N SER A 269 36.53 -9.57 -6.51
CA SER A 269 36.14 -9.73 -5.11
C SER A 269 35.91 -8.38 -4.43
N ALA A 270 36.80 -7.40 -4.65
CA ALA A 270 36.63 -6.04 -4.16
C ALA A 270 35.36 -5.37 -4.74
N ALA A 271 35.10 -5.57 -6.03
CA ALA A 271 33.88 -5.06 -6.67
C ALA A 271 32.60 -5.70 -6.10
N LEU A 272 32.63 -6.99 -5.75
CA LEU A 272 31.50 -7.69 -5.14
C LEU A 272 31.18 -7.08 -3.76
N ASN A 273 32.21 -6.79 -2.96
CA ASN A 273 32.07 -6.12 -1.68
C ASN A 273 31.50 -4.69 -1.83
N GLN A 274 32.01 -3.93 -2.80
CA GLN A 274 31.49 -2.58 -3.09
C GLN A 274 30.01 -2.62 -3.51
N GLN A 275 29.63 -3.60 -4.33
CA GLN A 275 28.25 -3.79 -4.76
C GLN A 275 27.32 -4.11 -3.58
N ALA A 276 27.75 -4.97 -2.66
CA ALA A 276 26.99 -5.30 -1.45
C ALA A 276 26.77 -4.06 -0.56
N GLN A 277 27.84 -3.30 -0.28
CA GLN A 277 27.74 -2.04 0.49
C GLN A 277 26.79 -1.04 -0.18
N ARG A 278 26.82 -0.96 -1.51
CA ARG A 278 25.92 -0.08 -2.24
C ARG A 278 24.46 -0.52 -2.15
N MET A 279 24.20 -1.83 -2.20
CA MET A 279 22.86 -2.38 -2.01
C MET A 279 22.28 -1.97 -0.65
N ASP A 280 23.07 -2.04 0.43
CA ASP A 280 22.64 -1.64 1.77
C ASP A 280 22.33 -0.14 1.87
N LEU A 281 23.15 0.68 1.23
CA LEU A 281 22.91 2.12 1.16
C LEU A 281 21.62 2.45 0.39
N VAL A 282 21.38 1.80 -0.75
CA VAL A 282 20.14 1.98 -1.53
C VAL A 282 18.92 1.56 -0.71
N ALA A 283 18.98 0.42 0.00
CA ALA A 283 17.91 0.00 0.89
C ALA A 283 17.66 0.99 2.04
N SER A 284 18.72 1.56 2.63
CA SER A 284 18.60 2.62 3.63
C SER A 284 17.95 3.89 3.06
N GLN A 285 18.33 4.30 1.85
CA GLN A 285 17.76 5.47 1.17
C GLN A 285 16.28 5.26 0.83
N GLN A 286 15.88 4.05 0.41
CA GLN A 286 14.47 3.74 0.15
C GLN A 286 13.62 3.89 1.42
N ARG A 287 14.10 3.37 2.55
CA ARG A 287 13.42 3.54 3.85
C ARG A 287 13.32 5.00 4.26
N GLN A 288 14.42 5.75 4.09
CA GLN A 288 14.42 7.18 4.38
C GLN A 288 13.38 7.91 3.52
N ALA A 289 13.34 7.65 2.22
CA ALA A 289 12.36 8.25 1.31
C ALA A 289 10.92 7.88 1.68
N ALA A 290 10.65 6.62 2.04
CA ALA A 290 9.34 6.18 2.49
C ALA A 290 8.90 6.86 3.80
N SER A 291 9.80 6.89 4.81
CA SER A 291 9.54 7.57 6.08
C SER A 291 9.31 9.07 5.91
N GLN A 292 10.11 9.72 5.07
CA GLN A 292 9.95 11.13 4.72
C GLN A 292 8.62 11.37 4.02
N THR A 293 8.21 10.49 3.10
CA THR A 293 6.92 10.60 2.40
C THR A 293 5.76 10.55 3.38
N LEU A 294 5.82 9.63 4.36
CA LEU A 294 4.82 9.54 5.41
C LEU A 294 4.77 10.83 6.26
N GLN A 295 5.92 11.35 6.68
CA GLN A 295 6.03 12.60 7.44
C GLN A 295 5.41 13.79 6.67
N VAL A 296 5.70 13.91 5.38
CA VAL A 296 5.17 14.95 4.51
C VAL A 296 3.64 14.82 4.37
N ARG A 297 3.12 13.61 4.18
CA ARG A 297 1.66 13.36 4.13
C ARG A 297 0.96 13.67 5.46
N GLN A 298 1.59 13.37 6.60
CA GLN A 298 1.06 13.72 7.91
C GLN A 298 1.02 15.25 8.09
N ALA A 299 2.06 15.97 7.67
CA ALA A 299 2.07 17.42 7.67
C ALA A 299 0.98 18.00 6.76
N LEU A 300 0.77 17.41 5.57
CA LEU A 300 -0.32 17.80 4.66
C LEU A 300 -1.70 17.65 5.30
N ASN A 301 -1.97 16.51 5.94
CA ASN A 301 -3.24 16.26 6.61
C ASN A 301 -3.46 17.24 7.76
N THR A 302 -2.44 17.44 8.60
CA THR A 302 -2.48 18.42 9.70
C THR A 302 -2.78 19.82 9.18
N LEU A 303 -2.13 20.21 8.07
CA LEU A 303 -2.34 21.51 7.44
C LEU A 303 -3.74 21.65 6.87
N ARG A 304 -4.32 20.60 6.28
CA ARG A 304 -5.72 20.60 5.79
C ARG A 304 -6.75 20.67 6.91
N GLU A 305 -6.54 19.96 8.01
CA GLU A 305 -7.45 19.96 9.16
C GLU A 305 -7.38 21.28 9.96
N GLN A 306 -6.15 21.75 10.23
CA GLN A 306 -5.93 22.95 11.02
C GLN A 306 -6.16 24.23 10.22
N SER A 307 -6.12 24.20 8.88
CA SER A 307 -6.39 25.39 8.06
C SER A 307 -7.79 25.95 8.26
N GLN A 308 -8.76 25.09 8.62
CA GLN A 308 -10.13 25.49 8.94
C GLN A 308 -10.20 26.40 10.18
N TRP A 309 -9.21 26.31 11.07
CA TRP A 309 -9.14 27.05 12.34
C TRP A 309 -8.15 28.22 12.30
N LEU A 310 -7.47 28.46 11.17
CA LEU A 310 -6.47 29.53 11.04
C LEU A 310 -7.06 30.94 11.29
N GLY A 311 -8.36 31.13 11.06
CA GLY A 311 -9.04 32.37 11.35
C GLY A 311 -9.20 32.68 12.84
N SER A 312 -9.02 31.70 13.75
CA SER A 312 -9.24 31.87 15.19
C SER A 312 -7.97 32.06 16.01
N SER A 313 -6.78 31.73 15.48
CA SER A 313 -5.51 31.90 16.21
C SER A 313 -4.29 32.05 15.28
N ASN A 314 -3.57 33.16 15.41
CA ASN A 314 -2.33 33.43 14.68
C ASN A 314 -1.17 32.48 15.07
N LEU A 315 -1.16 31.96 16.30
CA LEU A 315 -0.15 31.01 16.78
C LEU A 315 -0.19 29.67 16.03
N LEU A 316 -1.37 29.26 15.56
CA LEU A 316 -1.53 28.06 14.72
C LEU A 316 -0.87 28.23 13.35
N GLY A 317 -0.95 29.43 12.77
CA GLY A 317 -0.30 29.74 11.49
C GLY A 317 1.24 29.64 11.58
N GLU A 318 1.83 30.12 12.68
CA GLU A 318 3.27 30.02 12.92
C GLU A 318 3.71 28.57 13.18
N ALA A 319 2.95 27.82 13.99
CA ALA A 319 3.23 26.41 14.25
C ALA A 319 3.19 25.56 12.96
N LEU A 320 2.20 25.79 12.10
CA LEU A 320 2.11 25.11 10.80
C LEU A 320 3.25 25.50 9.85
N ARG A 321 3.66 26.77 9.80
CA ARG A 321 4.84 27.18 9.01
C ARG A 321 6.12 26.55 9.54
N ALA A 322 6.30 26.49 10.86
CA ALA A 322 7.46 25.82 11.46
C ALA A 322 7.47 24.32 11.14
N GLN A 323 6.30 23.67 11.05
CA GLN A 323 6.19 22.28 10.63
C GLN A 323 6.53 22.10 9.15
N VAL A 324 6.07 22.99 8.26
CA VAL A 324 6.40 22.99 6.83
C VAL A 324 7.89 23.28 6.59
N ALA A 325 8.49 24.18 7.36
CA ALA A 325 9.92 24.50 7.27
C ALA A 325 10.84 23.34 7.72
N ARG A 326 10.30 22.37 8.47
CA ARG A 326 11.02 21.16 8.91
C ARG A 326 10.89 19.99 7.93
N LEU A 327 10.19 20.17 6.81
CA LEU A 327 10.05 19.13 5.80
C LEU A 327 11.39 18.82 5.12
N PRO A 328 11.60 17.58 4.67
CA PRO A 328 12.81 17.18 3.98
C PRO A 328 12.99 17.94 2.66
N GLU A 329 14.25 18.08 2.24
CA GLU A 329 14.58 18.68 0.95
C GLU A 329 14.14 17.80 -0.22
N MET A 330 13.95 18.43 -1.38
CA MET A 330 13.53 17.77 -2.61
C MET A 330 14.63 16.80 -3.11
N PRO A 331 14.29 15.52 -3.38
CA PRO A 331 15.27 14.56 -3.85
C PRO A 331 15.81 14.94 -5.24
N LYS A 332 17.08 14.59 -5.52
CA LYS A 332 17.77 14.93 -6.80
C LYS A 332 17.82 13.70 -7.73
N PRO A 333 16.96 13.59 -8.75
CA PRO A 333 16.84 12.36 -9.56
C PRO A 333 18.04 12.09 -10.49
N GLN A 334 18.77 13.12 -10.90
CA GLN A 334 19.87 13.02 -11.88
C GLN A 334 21.03 12.13 -11.41
N GLN A 335 21.28 12.06 -10.10
CA GLN A 335 22.34 11.23 -9.53
C GLN A 335 22.04 9.73 -9.71
N LEU A 336 20.79 9.32 -9.54
CA LEU A 336 20.34 7.93 -9.72
C LEU A 336 20.42 7.50 -11.19
N ASP A 337 20.06 8.38 -12.11
CA ASP A 337 20.14 8.10 -13.55
C ASP A 337 21.60 7.85 -14.00
N THR A 338 22.52 8.66 -13.48
CA THR A 338 23.96 8.49 -13.74
C THR A 338 24.47 7.16 -13.21
N GLU A 339 24.08 6.79 -12.00
CA GLU A 339 24.47 5.53 -11.38
C GLU A 339 23.93 4.30 -12.11
N MET A 340 22.65 4.33 -12.52
CA MET A 340 22.06 3.25 -13.32
C MET A 340 22.80 3.07 -14.65
N ALA A 341 23.22 4.17 -15.28
CA ALA A 341 24.05 4.10 -16.49
C ALA A 341 25.42 3.47 -16.22
N GLN A 342 26.09 3.85 -15.13
CA GLN A 342 27.37 3.26 -14.72
C GLN A 342 27.25 1.76 -14.44
N LEU A 343 26.18 1.31 -13.77
CA LEU A 343 25.94 -0.11 -13.52
C LEU A 343 25.75 -0.91 -14.81
N ARG A 344 25.04 -0.35 -15.80
CA ARG A 344 24.90 -0.98 -17.11
C ARG A 344 26.25 -1.12 -17.83
N VAL A 345 27.11 -0.11 -17.74
CA VAL A 345 28.48 -0.17 -18.29
C VAL A 345 29.32 -1.23 -17.58
N GLN A 346 29.25 -1.30 -16.24
CA GLN A 346 29.95 -2.33 -15.46
C GLN A 346 29.47 -3.74 -15.82
N ARG A 347 28.16 -3.91 -16.01
CA ARG A 347 27.57 -5.18 -16.46
C ARG A 347 28.17 -5.63 -17.80
N LEU A 348 28.22 -4.74 -18.79
CA LEU A 348 28.85 -5.02 -20.10
C LEU A 348 30.32 -5.42 -19.95
N ARG A 349 31.06 -4.76 -19.05
CA ARG A 349 32.45 -5.11 -18.74
C ARG A 349 32.55 -6.53 -18.16
N TYR A 350 31.66 -6.91 -17.24
CA TYR A 350 31.66 -8.26 -16.66
C TYR A 350 31.25 -9.33 -17.68
N GLU A 351 30.29 -9.05 -18.56
CA GLU A 351 29.93 -9.94 -19.67
C GLU A 351 31.10 -10.13 -20.64
N ASP A 352 31.85 -9.07 -20.97
CA ASP A 352 33.06 -9.15 -21.80
C ASP A 352 34.17 -10.00 -21.13
N LEU A 353 34.41 -9.83 -19.82
CA LEU A 353 35.35 -10.67 -19.07
C LEU A 353 34.93 -12.14 -19.07
N LEU A 354 33.63 -12.43 -18.93
CA LEU A 354 33.10 -13.79 -19.00
C LEU A 354 33.32 -14.41 -20.39
N ASN A 355 33.08 -13.63 -21.45
CA ASN A 355 33.28 -14.06 -22.84
C ASN A 355 34.76 -14.30 -23.18
N LYS A 356 35.70 -13.67 -22.46
CA LYS A 356 37.15 -13.87 -22.63
C LYS A 356 37.68 -15.14 -21.97
N GLN A 357 36.93 -15.80 -21.08
CA GLN A 357 37.39 -17.00 -20.37
C GLN A 357 37.88 -18.15 -21.27
N PRO A 358 37.23 -18.50 -22.40
CA PRO A 358 37.73 -19.56 -23.29
C PRO A 358 39.10 -19.23 -23.88
N LEU A 359 39.38 -17.95 -24.13
CA LEU A 359 40.66 -17.48 -24.66
C LEU A 359 41.77 -17.59 -23.59
N LEU A 360 41.43 -17.30 -22.34
CA LEU A 360 42.35 -17.42 -21.20
C LEU A 360 42.78 -18.87 -20.94
N ARG A 361 41.98 -19.88 -21.35
CA ARG A 361 42.39 -21.29 -21.26
C ARG A 361 43.46 -21.69 -22.27
N GLN A 362 43.73 -20.85 -23.26
CA GLN A 362 44.73 -21.09 -24.31
C GLN A 362 46.04 -20.32 -24.06
N ILE A 363 46.27 -19.85 -22.83
CA ILE A 363 47.51 -19.19 -22.44
C ILE A 363 48.67 -20.20 -22.54
N HIS A 364 49.80 -19.74 -23.09
CA HIS A 364 51.04 -20.50 -23.20
C HIS A 364 52.11 -19.88 -22.31
N GLN A 365 53.20 -20.61 -22.08
CA GLN A 365 54.39 -20.06 -21.42
C GLN A 365 55.07 -18.99 -22.29
N ALA A 366 55.94 -18.18 -21.69
CA ALA A 366 56.70 -17.13 -22.39
C ALA A 366 57.54 -17.67 -23.57
N ASP A 367 57.96 -18.94 -23.47
CA ASP A 367 58.76 -19.63 -24.49
C ASP A 367 57.90 -20.33 -25.55
N GLY A 368 56.58 -20.13 -25.54
CA GLY A 368 55.62 -20.74 -26.46
C GLY A 368 55.22 -22.19 -26.14
N GLN A 369 55.81 -22.79 -25.09
CA GLN A 369 55.47 -24.13 -24.61
C GLN A 369 54.10 -24.16 -23.91
N PRO A 370 53.39 -25.30 -23.91
CA PRO A 370 52.16 -25.45 -23.15
C PRO A 370 52.42 -25.34 -21.63
N LEU A 371 51.45 -24.86 -20.87
CA LEU A 371 51.52 -24.75 -19.41
C LEU A 371 51.77 -26.11 -18.76
N THR A 372 52.52 -26.13 -17.65
CA THR A 372 52.72 -27.35 -16.86
C THR A 372 51.39 -27.82 -16.23
N ALA A 373 51.33 -29.08 -15.80
CA ALA A 373 50.11 -29.61 -15.16
C ALA A 373 49.73 -28.84 -13.89
N GLU A 374 50.71 -28.34 -13.12
CA GLU A 374 50.48 -27.50 -11.95
C GLU A 374 49.99 -26.10 -12.32
N GLN A 375 50.62 -25.46 -13.30
CA GLN A 375 50.19 -24.15 -13.81
C GLN A 375 48.78 -24.20 -14.40
N ASN A 376 48.42 -25.27 -15.12
CA ASN A 376 47.06 -25.48 -15.62
C ASN A 376 46.04 -25.64 -14.49
N ARG A 377 46.36 -26.39 -13.44
CA ARG A 377 45.48 -26.53 -12.27
C ARG A 377 45.24 -25.19 -11.56
N ILE A 378 46.29 -24.38 -11.40
CA ILE A 378 46.18 -23.03 -10.81
C ILE A 378 45.29 -22.14 -11.67
N LEU A 379 45.53 -22.11 -12.98
CA LEU A 379 44.74 -21.32 -13.92
C LEU A 379 43.27 -21.76 -13.96
N GLU A 380 42.98 -23.07 -13.98
CA GLU A 380 41.61 -23.58 -13.94
C GLU A 380 40.89 -23.20 -12.65
N ALA A 381 41.56 -23.30 -11.49
CA ALA A 381 41.00 -22.88 -10.20
C ALA A 381 40.72 -21.36 -10.15
N GLN A 382 41.63 -20.55 -10.70
CA GLN A 382 41.43 -19.10 -10.84
C GLN A 382 40.25 -18.77 -11.75
N LEU A 383 40.15 -19.39 -12.92
CA LEU A 383 39.08 -19.12 -13.89
C LEU A 383 37.71 -19.58 -13.35
N ARG A 384 37.68 -20.67 -12.57
CA ARG A 384 36.48 -21.09 -11.85
C ARG A 384 36.03 -20.03 -10.85
N THR A 385 36.95 -19.59 -10.00
CA THR A 385 36.69 -18.51 -9.01
C THR A 385 36.23 -17.23 -9.72
N GLN A 386 36.89 -16.86 -10.81
CA GLN A 386 36.52 -15.71 -11.65
C GLN A 386 35.09 -15.83 -12.17
N ARG A 387 34.69 -17.01 -12.66
CA ARG A 387 33.35 -17.26 -13.16
C ARG A 387 32.29 -17.13 -12.07
N GLU A 388 32.56 -17.67 -10.89
CA GLU A 388 31.67 -17.58 -9.73
C GLU A 388 31.49 -16.13 -9.26
N LEU A 389 32.59 -15.36 -9.21
CA LEU A 389 32.57 -13.92 -8.89
C LEU A 389 31.82 -13.11 -9.96
N LEU A 390 32.10 -13.32 -11.25
CA LEU A 390 31.43 -12.63 -12.36
C LEU A 390 29.93 -12.91 -12.38
N ASN A 391 29.52 -14.17 -12.21
CA ASN A 391 28.10 -14.52 -12.14
C ASN A 391 27.41 -13.84 -10.95
N SER A 392 28.08 -13.79 -9.79
CA SER A 392 27.56 -13.11 -8.60
C SER A 392 27.42 -11.60 -8.81
N LEU A 393 28.42 -10.96 -9.44
CA LEU A 393 28.42 -9.54 -9.78
C LEU A 393 27.33 -9.17 -10.80
N LEU A 394 27.10 -10.04 -11.79
CA LEU A 394 26.05 -9.85 -12.79
C LEU A 394 24.66 -9.94 -12.15
N GLN A 395 24.40 -10.99 -11.37
CA GLN A 395 23.13 -11.16 -10.66
C GLN A 395 22.88 -10.05 -9.64
N GLY A 396 23.92 -9.68 -8.88
CA GLY A 396 23.87 -8.58 -7.92
C GLY A 396 23.65 -7.23 -8.61
N GLY A 397 24.20 -7.05 -9.82
CA GLY A 397 24.04 -5.84 -10.63
C GLY A 397 22.61 -5.65 -11.12
N ASP A 398 21.98 -6.72 -11.62
CA ASP A 398 20.58 -6.69 -12.04
C ASP A 398 19.65 -6.43 -10.84
N THR A 399 19.96 -7.02 -9.67
CA THR A 399 19.21 -6.76 -8.43
C THR A 399 19.36 -5.31 -7.98
N LEU A 400 20.58 -4.76 -8.01
CA LEU A 400 20.87 -3.39 -7.60
C LEU A 400 20.19 -2.39 -8.54
N LEU A 401 20.13 -2.67 -9.84
CA LEU A 401 19.40 -1.86 -10.81
C LEU A 401 17.90 -1.80 -10.49
N LEU A 402 17.32 -2.93 -10.09
CA LEU A 402 15.91 -3.00 -9.68
C LEU A 402 15.66 -2.23 -8.38
N GLU A 403 16.56 -2.34 -7.40
CA GLU A 403 16.45 -1.57 -6.15
C GLU A 403 16.66 -0.06 -6.38
N LEU A 404 17.56 0.35 -7.26
CA LEU A 404 17.69 1.77 -7.66
C LEU A 404 16.44 2.29 -8.38
N THR A 405 15.80 1.44 -9.18
CA THR A 405 14.53 1.78 -9.84
C THR A 405 13.43 1.98 -8.80
N LYS A 406 13.32 1.12 -7.79
CA LYS A 406 12.39 1.31 -6.66
C LYS A 406 12.69 2.60 -5.89
N LEU A 407 13.96 2.89 -5.62
CA LEU A 407 14.38 4.13 -4.97
C LEU A 407 13.97 5.37 -5.79
N LYS A 408 14.10 5.30 -7.11
CA LYS A 408 13.64 6.37 -8.00
C LYS A 408 12.13 6.58 -7.88
N VAL A 409 11.34 5.49 -7.82
CA VAL A 409 9.89 5.57 -7.63
C VAL A 409 9.54 6.16 -6.26
N SER A 410 10.18 5.72 -5.17
CA SER A 410 9.91 6.27 -3.83
C SER A 410 10.30 7.75 -3.73
N ASN A 411 11.40 8.16 -4.37
CA ASN A 411 11.78 9.57 -4.45
C ASN A 411 10.78 10.40 -5.26
N GLY A 412 10.20 9.85 -6.33
CA GLY A 412 9.12 10.49 -7.07
C GLY A 412 7.88 10.70 -6.19
N GLN A 413 7.49 9.69 -5.41
CA GLN A 413 6.36 9.81 -4.47
C GLN A 413 6.60 10.87 -3.38
N LEU A 414 7.83 10.95 -2.87
CA LEU A 414 8.23 11.99 -1.93
C LEU A 414 8.14 13.38 -2.59
N GLU A 415 8.64 13.50 -3.82
CA GLU A 415 8.59 14.73 -4.61
C GLU A 415 7.15 15.22 -4.81
N ASP A 416 6.24 14.32 -5.20
CA ASP A 416 4.83 14.64 -5.39
C ASP A 416 4.16 15.07 -4.08
N ALA A 417 4.42 14.37 -2.97
CA ALA A 417 3.90 14.74 -1.66
C ALA A 417 4.41 16.11 -1.20
N LEU A 418 5.68 16.43 -1.46
CA LEU A 418 6.26 17.74 -1.14
C LEU A 418 5.63 18.86 -1.98
N LYS A 419 5.35 18.60 -3.27
CA LYS A 419 4.62 19.55 -4.13
C LYS A 419 3.21 19.82 -3.61
N GLU A 420 2.46 18.78 -3.22
CA GLU A 420 1.12 18.94 -2.65
C GLU A 420 1.14 19.77 -1.37
N VAL A 421 2.11 19.54 -0.47
CA VAL A 421 2.26 20.36 0.74
C VAL A 421 2.61 21.79 0.40
N ASN A 422 3.49 22.02 -0.57
CA ASN A 422 3.85 23.36 -0.99
C ASN A 422 2.62 24.11 -1.55
N GLU A 423 1.83 23.48 -2.41
CA GLU A 423 0.58 24.04 -2.92
C GLU A 423 -0.44 24.33 -1.81
N ALA A 424 -0.62 23.40 -0.85
CA ALA A 424 -1.52 23.59 0.26
C ALA A 424 -1.04 24.72 1.20
N THR A 425 0.26 24.83 1.43
CA THR A 425 0.89 25.93 2.19
C THR A 425 0.58 27.27 1.52
N HIS A 426 0.78 27.38 0.20
CA HIS A 426 0.43 28.58 -0.55
C HIS A 426 -1.07 28.89 -0.47
N ARG A 427 -1.93 27.87 -0.54
CA ARG A 427 -3.38 28.07 -0.49
C ARG A 427 -3.88 28.54 0.88
N TYR A 428 -3.37 27.97 1.97
CA TYR A 428 -3.93 28.16 3.31
C TYR A 428 -3.12 29.12 4.20
N LEU A 429 -1.80 29.20 4.02
CA LEU A 429 -0.90 29.97 4.89
C LEU A 429 -0.35 31.24 4.22
N PHE A 430 -0.70 31.54 2.97
CA PHE A 430 -0.26 32.77 2.31
C PHE A 430 -0.84 34.04 2.97
N TRP A 431 -2.08 33.97 3.46
CA TRP A 431 -2.78 35.12 4.04
C TRP A 431 -2.64 35.26 5.56
N THR A 432 -2.00 34.30 6.25
CA THR A 432 -1.78 34.41 7.70
C THR A 432 -0.66 35.42 7.99
N SER A 433 -0.86 36.35 8.92
CA SER A 433 0.13 37.40 9.20
C SER A 433 1.44 36.79 9.72
N ASP A 434 2.58 37.27 9.21
CA ASP A 434 3.90 36.91 9.72
C ASP A 434 4.23 37.87 10.87
N VAL A 435 4.10 37.41 12.11
CA VAL A 435 4.33 38.25 13.29
C VAL A 435 5.74 37.98 13.82
N ARG A 436 6.76 38.19 12.98
CA ARG A 436 8.06 38.53 13.56
C ARG A 436 7.94 39.95 14.09
N PRO A 437 7.88 40.21 15.40
CA PRO A 437 7.97 41.58 15.88
C PRO A 437 9.27 42.13 15.32
N MET A 438 9.22 43.24 14.58
CA MET A 438 10.42 44.00 14.26
C MET A 438 11.06 44.43 15.57
N THR A 439 11.96 43.61 16.12
CA THR A 439 12.84 44.04 17.20
C THR A 439 13.79 45.05 16.57
N ILE A 440 13.45 46.32 16.73
CA ILE A 440 14.39 47.42 16.50
C ILE A 440 15.45 47.28 17.58
N ALA A 441 16.48 46.46 17.30
CA ALA A 441 17.71 46.49 18.07
C ALA A 441 18.42 47.80 17.69
N TRP A 442 18.05 48.88 18.39
CA TRP A 442 18.79 50.13 18.34
C TRP A 442 20.18 49.85 18.91
N PRO A 443 21.29 50.15 18.20
CA PRO A 443 22.61 50.04 18.79
C PRO A 443 22.73 51.16 19.83
N LEU A 444 23.01 50.77 21.08
CA LEU A 444 23.47 51.69 22.13
C LEU A 444 24.91 52.11 21.86
#